data_AF-A0A662A154-F1
#
_entry.id   AF-A0A662A154-F1
#
_cell.length_a   1.000
_cell.length_b   1.000
_cell.length_c   1.000
_cell.angle_alpha   90.00
_cell.angle_beta   90.00
_cell.angle_gamma   90.00
#
_symmetry.space_group_name_H-M   'P 1'
#
loop_
_entity.id
_entity.type
_entity.pdbx_description
1 polymer ?
#
loop_
_entity_poly.entity_id
_entity_poly.type
_entity_poly.pdbx_seq_one_letter_code
_entity_poly.pdbx_strand_id
1 'polypeptide(L)'
;MILQVFKHYIITRFNVRVDEWKHTKNNESVLTEDWLSHRFHLFQTYCLPSLINQENQKFTWLVFFDTSTDEEYRKTISATSERYGNFKPIFINGYNEFLPTLIEYISNDLKDEGYVITSRVDNDDCIHRDFVNEIQNKFDGQKNCVVDIIDGYQIILNENHSRQIVEFRKARGYFNPFISLIEKASDLNTVMSREHL
;
A
#
# COMPACT_ATOMS: atom_id res chain seq x y z
N MET A 1 24.28 -17.52 8.36
CA MET A 1 23.47 -16.41 7.81
C MET A 1 22.84 -16.92 6.53
N ILE A 2 21.52 -17.12 6.51
CA ILE A 2 20.83 -17.34 5.24
C ILE A 2 20.82 -15.96 4.56
N LEU A 3 21.50 -15.82 3.43
CA LEU A 3 21.38 -14.64 2.58
C LEU A 3 19.89 -14.45 2.29
N GLN A 4 19.33 -13.30 2.67
CA GLN A 4 17.95 -12.98 2.34
C GLN A 4 17.89 -12.79 0.83
N VAL A 5 17.32 -13.77 0.12
CA VAL A 5 17.35 -13.83 -1.36
C VAL A 5 16.46 -12.74 -1.99
N PHE A 6 15.52 -12.20 -1.22
CA PHE A 6 14.62 -11.13 -1.64
C PHE A 6 14.35 -10.11 -0.53
N LYS A 7 13.95 -8.89 -0.91
CA LYS A 7 13.26 -7.95 0.00
C LYS A 7 11.81 -7.75 -0.44
N HIS A 8 10.92 -7.58 0.54
CA HIS A 8 9.50 -7.32 0.30
C HIS A 8 9.15 -5.89 0.70
N TYR A 9 8.63 -5.12 -0.25
CA TYR A 9 8.06 -3.78 -0.03
C TYR A 9 6.55 -3.80 -0.20
N ILE A 10 5.83 -3.29 0.79
CA ILE A 10 4.41 -2.95 0.66
C ILE A 10 4.33 -1.46 0.33
N ILE A 11 3.51 -1.09 -0.64
CA ILE A 11 3.46 0.26 -1.18
C ILE A 11 2.03 0.79 -1.06
N THR A 12 1.90 1.96 -0.44
CA THR A 12 0.63 2.68 -0.29
C THR A 12 0.79 4.10 -0.81
N ARG A 13 -0.06 4.51 -1.75
CA ARG A 13 -0.23 5.93 -2.12
C ARG A 13 -1.31 6.52 -1.23
N PHE A 14 -0.95 7.34 -0.27
CA PHE A 14 -1.89 7.81 0.74
C PHE A 14 -2.75 8.97 0.21
N ASN A 15 -2.14 10.13 -0.01
CA ASN A 15 -2.82 11.35 -0.47
C ASN A 15 -2.03 12.08 -1.56
N VAL A 16 -1.22 11.36 -2.34
CA VAL A 16 -0.44 11.93 -3.45
C VAL A 16 -1.38 12.54 -4.48
N ARG A 17 -1.24 13.85 -4.76
CA ARG A 17 -2.09 14.54 -5.72
C ARG A 17 -1.71 14.17 -7.15
N VAL A 18 -2.73 14.10 -8.02
CA VAL A 18 -2.56 14.00 -9.48
C VAL A 18 -3.00 15.35 -10.03
N ASP A 19 -2.09 16.12 -10.63
CA ASP A 19 -2.35 17.52 -11.04
C ASP A 19 -3.53 17.65 -12.04
N GLU A 20 -3.83 16.57 -12.77
CA GLU A 20 -4.94 16.49 -13.73
C GLU A 20 -6.30 16.19 -13.07
N TRP A 21 -6.34 15.69 -11.83
CA TRP A 21 -7.57 15.27 -11.15
C TRP A 21 -8.07 16.35 -10.21
N LYS A 22 -8.89 17.25 -10.76
CA LYS A 22 -9.65 18.23 -9.96
C LYS A 22 -10.90 17.62 -9.29
N HIS A 23 -11.36 16.47 -9.79
CA HIS A 23 -12.57 15.79 -9.33
C HIS A 23 -12.35 14.27 -9.22
N THR A 24 -12.96 13.62 -8.21
CA THR A 24 -12.95 12.16 -8.07
C THR A 24 -13.80 11.49 -9.17
N LYS A 25 -13.76 10.15 -9.28
CA LYS A 25 -14.70 9.38 -10.15
C LYS A 25 -16.19 9.69 -9.89
N ASN A 26 -16.51 10.26 -8.72
CA ASN A 26 -17.86 10.65 -8.31
C ASN A 26 -18.09 12.18 -8.39
N ASN A 27 -17.21 12.92 -9.06
CA ASN A 27 -17.33 14.37 -9.29
C ASN A 27 -17.17 15.27 -8.03
N GLU A 28 -16.65 14.72 -6.93
CA GLU A 28 -16.33 15.46 -5.70
C GLU A 28 -14.95 16.13 -5.81
N SER A 29 -14.73 17.28 -5.15
CA SER A 29 -13.41 17.91 -5.08
C SER A 29 -12.40 16.97 -4.42
N VAL A 30 -11.28 16.75 -5.09
CA VAL A 30 -10.18 15.89 -4.60
C VAL A 30 -9.45 16.60 -3.45
N LEU A 31 -9.04 15.86 -2.41
CA LEU A 31 -8.20 16.34 -1.31
C LEU A 31 -8.80 17.48 -0.46
N THR A 32 -10.09 17.42 -0.14
CA THR A 32 -10.65 18.29 0.91
C THR A 32 -10.13 17.89 2.29
N GLU A 33 -10.18 18.82 3.24
CA GLU A 33 -9.87 18.55 4.66
C GLU A 33 -10.73 17.39 5.19
N ASP A 34 -12.03 17.37 4.87
CA ASP A 34 -12.95 16.28 5.24
C ASP A 34 -12.53 14.94 4.65
N TRP A 35 -12.12 14.91 3.38
CA TRP A 35 -11.64 13.68 2.74
C TRP A 35 -10.37 13.17 3.42
N LEU A 36 -9.41 14.06 3.69
CA LEU A 36 -8.15 13.68 4.32
C LEU A 36 -8.36 13.17 5.74
N SER A 37 -9.21 13.86 6.51
CA SER A 37 -9.61 13.46 7.86
C SER A 37 -10.26 12.07 7.86
N HIS A 38 -11.22 11.84 6.97
CA HIS A 38 -11.88 10.55 6.82
C HIS A 38 -10.90 9.44 6.42
N ARG A 39 -9.96 9.73 5.51
CA ARG A 39 -8.92 8.79 5.07
C ARG A 39 -7.97 8.41 6.20
N PHE A 40 -7.55 9.38 7.02
CA PHE A 40 -6.76 9.09 8.21
C PHE A 40 -7.54 8.26 9.23
N HIS A 41 -8.84 8.53 9.40
CA HIS A 41 -9.69 7.71 10.25
C HIS A 41 -9.75 6.25 9.79
N LEU A 42 -10.02 5.99 8.50
CA LEU A 42 -10.02 4.64 7.94
C LEU A 42 -8.65 3.97 8.08
N PHE A 43 -7.58 4.70 7.76
CA PHE A 43 -6.23 4.19 7.85
C PHE A 43 -5.86 3.76 9.27
N GLN A 44 -6.09 4.62 10.26
CA GLN A 44 -5.76 4.33 11.66
C GLN A 44 -6.64 3.23 12.25
N THR A 45 -7.89 3.12 11.80
CA THR A 45 -8.85 2.14 12.31
C THR A 45 -8.64 0.75 11.71
N TYR A 46 -8.29 0.67 10.42
CA TYR A 46 -8.27 -0.59 9.67
C TYR A 46 -6.91 -0.91 9.05
N CYS A 47 -6.40 -0.04 8.17
CA CYS A 47 -5.19 -0.33 7.37
C CYS A 47 -3.94 -0.49 8.23
N LEU A 48 -3.62 0.51 9.05
CA LEU A 48 -2.46 0.49 9.94
C LEU A 48 -2.48 -0.73 10.88
N PRO A 49 -3.57 -1.01 11.63
CA PRO A 49 -3.67 -2.23 12.44
C PRO A 49 -3.48 -3.52 11.65
N SER A 50 -3.98 -3.61 10.41
CA SER A 50 -3.84 -4.83 9.60
C SER A 50 -2.39 -5.13 9.21
N LEU A 51 -1.57 -4.10 9.01
CA LEU A 51 -0.17 -4.24 8.61
C LEU A 51 0.77 -4.44 9.81
N ILE A 52 0.60 -3.69 10.89
CA ILE A 52 1.46 -3.82 12.08
C ILE A 52 1.26 -5.15 12.82
N ASN A 53 0.12 -5.82 12.61
CA ASN A 53 -0.21 -7.11 13.20
C ASN A 53 -0.04 -8.30 12.24
N GLN A 54 0.62 -8.13 11.09
CA GLN A 54 1.02 -9.27 10.25
C GLN A 54 1.87 -10.26 11.05
N GLU A 55 1.64 -11.57 10.88
CA GLU A 55 2.44 -12.61 11.57
C GLU A 55 3.91 -12.56 11.13
N ASN A 56 4.13 -12.15 9.89
CA ASN A 56 5.45 -11.97 9.32
C ASN A 56 5.72 -10.49 9.06
N GLN A 57 6.61 -9.93 9.88
CA GLN A 57 7.05 -8.53 9.82
C GLN A 57 8.27 -8.32 8.89
N LYS A 58 8.67 -9.31 8.08
CA LYS A 58 9.81 -9.19 7.15
C LYS A 58 9.42 -8.45 5.87
N PHE A 59 8.98 -7.21 6.01
CA PHE A 59 8.68 -6.30 4.92
C PHE A 59 9.00 -4.86 5.31
N THR A 60 9.24 -4.01 4.32
CA THR A 60 9.28 -2.55 4.49
C THR A 60 8.00 -1.98 3.91
N TRP A 61 7.33 -1.08 4.62
CA TRP A 61 6.11 -0.43 4.17
C TRP A 61 6.36 1.01 3.78
N LEU A 62 6.34 1.27 2.48
CA LEU A 62 6.56 2.58 1.88
C LEU A 62 5.22 3.28 1.72
N VAL A 63 5.00 4.36 2.46
CA VAL A 63 3.75 5.13 2.44
C VAL A 63 4.03 6.51 1.89
N PHE A 64 3.47 6.78 0.72
CA PHE A 64 3.69 8.02 -0.02
C PHE A 64 2.62 9.05 0.33
N PHE A 65 3.09 10.21 0.78
CA PHE A 65 2.28 11.36 1.15
C PHE A 65 2.62 12.56 0.27
N ASP A 66 1.67 13.47 0.10
CA ASP A 66 1.94 14.73 -0.60
C ASP A 66 2.76 15.70 0.29
N THR A 67 3.66 16.47 -0.31
CA THR A 67 4.41 17.52 0.40
C THR A 67 3.51 18.60 0.99
N SER A 68 2.31 18.80 0.47
CA SER A 68 1.32 19.74 1.03
C SER A 68 0.53 19.18 2.21
N THR A 69 0.80 17.95 2.67
CA THR A 69 0.12 17.35 3.84
C THR A 69 0.30 18.24 5.07
N ASP A 70 -0.80 18.58 5.75
CA ASP A 70 -0.81 19.50 6.89
C ASP A 70 0.05 19.01 8.07
N GLU A 71 0.56 19.95 8.86
CA GLU A 71 1.45 19.67 9.98
C GLU A 71 0.85 18.73 11.03
N GLU A 72 -0.46 18.79 11.27
CA GLU A 72 -1.14 17.91 12.21
C GLU A 72 -1.03 16.44 11.79
N TYR A 73 -1.30 16.14 10.52
CA TYR A 73 -1.13 14.81 9.96
C TYR A 73 0.34 14.41 9.92
N ARG A 74 1.27 15.33 9.62
CA ARG A 74 2.72 15.06 9.67
C ARG A 74 3.19 14.62 11.05
N LYS A 75 2.67 15.21 12.14
CA LYS A 75 2.96 14.76 13.50
C LYS A 75 2.48 13.32 13.74
N THR A 76 1.28 13.00 13.27
CA THR A 76 0.72 11.64 13.33
C THR A 76 1.55 10.64 12.54
N ILE A 77 1.99 11.02 11.34
CA ILE A 77 2.86 10.20 10.49
C ILE A 77 4.21 9.95 11.18
N SER A 78 4.84 10.99 11.75
CA SER A 78 6.12 10.88 12.47
C SER A 78 5.99 9.92 13.65
N ALA A 79 4.97 10.13 14.48
CA ALA A 79 4.72 9.26 15.64
C ALA A 79 4.49 7.80 15.23
N THR A 80 3.83 7.58 14.09
CA THR A 80 3.63 6.23 13.53
C THR A 80 4.95 5.61 13.10
N SER A 81 5.80 6.37 12.38
CA SER A 81 7.13 5.92 11.94
C SER A 81 8.09 5.63 13.09
N GLU A 82 8.05 6.42 14.16
CA GLU A 82 8.86 6.21 15.36
C GLU A 82 8.43 4.93 16.10
N ARG A 83 7.13 4.64 16.12
CA ARG A 83 6.56 3.47 16.79
C ARG A 83 6.74 2.17 16.01
N TYR A 84 6.67 2.23 14.68
CA TYR A 84 6.68 1.04 13.82
C TYR A 84 7.81 1.11 12.80
N GLY A 85 8.91 0.38 13.08
CA GLY A 85 10.13 0.43 12.26
C GLY A 85 9.95 0.02 10.79
N ASN A 86 8.91 -0.75 10.46
CA ASN A 86 8.59 -1.12 9.08
C ASN A 86 7.89 0.00 8.31
N PHE A 87 7.21 0.94 8.98
CA PHE A 87 6.53 2.06 8.35
C PHE A 87 7.54 3.13 7.96
N LYS A 88 7.59 3.47 6.66
CA LYS A 88 8.50 4.47 6.07
C LYS A 88 7.69 5.51 5.31
N PRO A 89 7.46 6.69 5.90
CA PRO A 89 6.78 7.77 5.21
C PRO A 89 7.72 8.41 4.19
N ILE A 90 7.21 8.62 2.97
CA ILE A 90 7.91 9.30 1.88
C ILE A 90 7.04 10.46 1.43
N PHE A 91 7.58 11.68 1.41
CA PHE A 91 6.85 12.87 0.96
C PHE A 91 7.30 13.25 -0.44
N ILE A 92 6.35 13.36 -1.36
CA ILE A 92 6.59 13.70 -2.77
C ILE A 92 5.69 14.84 -3.22
N ASN A 93 6.14 15.59 -4.22
CA ASN A 93 5.43 16.74 -4.76
C ASN A 93 4.53 16.33 -5.94
N GLY A 94 3.55 15.48 -5.66
CA GLY A 94 2.57 14.98 -6.63
C GLY A 94 3.00 13.73 -7.41
N TYR A 95 2.08 13.26 -8.25
CA TYR A 95 2.12 11.91 -8.81
C TYR A 95 3.32 11.64 -9.74
N ASN A 96 3.80 12.66 -10.45
CA ASN A 96 4.93 12.52 -11.38
C ASN A 96 6.22 12.09 -10.67
N GLU A 97 6.36 12.37 -9.37
CA GLU A 97 7.51 11.95 -8.56
C GLU A 97 7.34 10.53 -7.97
N PHE A 98 6.13 9.98 -7.95
CA PHE A 98 5.84 8.73 -7.25
C PHE A 98 6.67 7.53 -7.72
N LEU A 99 6.56 7.17 -9.00
CA LEU A 99 7.25 5.99 -9.53
C LEU A 99 8.78 6.18 -9.56
N PRO A 100 9.33 7.34 -10.00
CA PRO A 100 10.77 7.60 -9.89
C PRO A 100 11.31 7.46 -8.47
N THR A 101 10.66 8.07 -7.47
CA THR A 101 11.11 8.00 -6.07
C THR A 101 11.00 6.59 -5.49
N LEU A 102 9.96 5.84 -5.86
CA LEU A 102 9.81 4.44 -5.46
C LEU A 102 10.96 3.57 -5.98
N ILE A 103 11.27 3.68 -7.28
CA ILE A 103 12.36 2.95 -7.92
C ILE A 103 13.69 3.31 -7.27
N GLU A 104 13.97 4.61 -7.11
CA GLU A 104 15.19 5.09 -6.48
C GLU A 104 15.35 4.54 -5.04
N TYR A 105 14.28 4.56 -4.24
CA TYR A 105 14.31 4.04 -2.88
C TYR A 105 14.68 2.55 -2.85
N ILE A 106 14.00 1.74 -3.66
CA ILE A 106 14.18 0.29 -3.70
C ILE A 106 15.59 -0.06 -4.22
N SER A 107 16.03 0.57 -5.31
CA SER A 107 17.38 0.36 -5.87
C SER A 107 18.47 0.71 -4.86
N ASN A 108 18.35 1.84 -4.15
CA ASN A 108 19.33 2.24 -3.14
C ASN A 108 19.37 1.28 -1.93
N ASP A 109 18.23 0.76 -1.50
CA ASP A 109 18.15 -0.18 -0.38
C ASP A 109 18.65 -1.59 -0.74
N LEU A 110 18.49 -2.03 -2.00
CA LEU A 110 18.93 -3.33 -2.48
C LEU A 110 20.38 -3.36 -2.97
N LYS A 111 20.90 -2.22 -3.45
CA LYS A 111 22.18 -2.16 -4.20
C LYS A 111 22.19 -3.10 -5.40
N ASP A 112 21.03 -3.24 -6.05
CA ASP A 112 20.79 -4.05 -7.26
C ASP A 112 21.05 -5.57 -7.13
N GLU A 113 21.08 -6.11 -5.91
CA GLU A 113 21.30 -7.53 -5.65
C GLU A 113 20.02 -8.27 -5.25
N GLY A 114 19.83 -9.48 -5.80
CA GLY A 114 18.76 -10.40 -5.41
C GLY A 114 17.42 -10.16 -6.12
N TYR A 115 16.33 -10.40 -5.38
CA TYR A 115 14.96 -10.31 -5.88
C TYR A 115 14.13 -9.32 -5.06
N VAL A 116 13.07 -8.82 -5.67
CA VAL A 116 12.15 -7.86 -5.06
C VAL A 116 10.76 -8.44 -5.11
N ILE A 117 10.06 -8.33 -3.99
CA ILE A 117 8.62 -8.49 -3.94
C ILE A 117 8.04 -7.10 -3.67
N THR A 118 7.15 -6.63 -4.53
CA THR A 118 6.38 -5.41 -4.28
C THR A 118 4.90 -5.76 -4.19
N SER A 119 4.21 -5.29 -3.15
CA SER A 119 2.78 -5.50 -2.96
C SER A 119 2.06 -4.17 -2.87
N ARG A 120 0.86 -4.10 -3.45
CA ARG A 120 -0.01 -2.93 -3.36
C ARG A 120 -1.01 -3.10 -2.23
N VAL A 121 -1.16 -2.06 -1.41
CA VAL A 121 -2.22 -1.91 -0.40
C VAL A 121 -2.64 -0.44 -0.36
N ASP A 122 -3.91 -0.14 -0.58
CA ASP A 122 -4.44 1.23 -0.50
C ASP A 122 -4.70 1.64 0.97
N ASN A 123 -4.92 2.93 1.21
CA ASN A 123 -4.92 3.52 2.56
C ASN A 123 -6.13 3.13 3.44
N ASP A 124 -7.17 2.57 2.83
CA ASP A 124 -8.41 2.11 3.46
C ASP A 124 -8.59 0.58 3.41
N ASP A 125 -7.60 -0.13 2.87
CA ASP A 125 -7.62 -1.59 2.80
C ASP A 125 -7.36 -2.23 4.16
N CYS A 126 -7.89 -3.44 4.36
CA CYS A 126 -7.55 -4.31 5.49
C CYS A 126 -7.13 -5.67 4.94
N ILE A 127 -5.90 -6.09 5.24
CA ILE A 127 -5.34 -7.35 4.76
C ILE A 127 -5.35 -8.43 5.84
N HIS A 128 -5.50 -9.70 5.42
CA HIS A 128 -5.44 -10.83 6.33
C HIS A 128 -4.09 -10.90 7.03
N ARG A 129 -4.05 -11.37 8.28
CA ARG A 129 -2.84 -11.44 9.11
C ARG A 129 -1.70 -12.30 8.52
N ASP A 130 -2.04 -13.22 7.61
CA ASP A 130 -1.10 -14.10 6.90
C ASP A 130 -0.70 -13.58 5.50
N PHE A 131 -1.17 -12.41 5.07
CA PHE A 131 -0.95 -11.87 3.72
C PHE A 131 0.53 -11.89 3.32
N VAL A 132 1.42 -11.41 4.18
CA VAL A 132 2.86 -11.39 3.91
C VAL A 132 3.43 -12.80 3.77
N ASN A 133 2.99 -13.75 4.60
CA ASN A 133 3.44 -15.14 4.52
C ASN A 133 2.99 -15.80 3.22
N GLU A 134 1.73 -15.65 2.85
CA GLU A 134 1.17 -16.24 1.64
C GLU A 134 1.93 -15.79 0.39
N ILE A 135 2.26 -14.50 0.30
CA ILE A 135 3.02 -13.94 -0.82
C ILE A 135 4.47 -14.44 -0.81
N GLN A 136 5.17 -14.32 0.33
CA GLN A 136 6.59 -14.72 0.42
C GLN A 136 6.78 -16.22 0.16
N ASN A 137 5.81 -17.06 0.55
CA ASN A 137 5.83 -18.51 0.28
C ASN A 137 5.68 -18.86 -1.21
N LYS A 138 5.29 -17.91 -2.08
CA LYS A 138 5.29 -18.13 -3.53
C LYS A 138 6.65 -17.88 -4.18
N PHE A 139 7.63 -17.34 -3.45
CA PHE A 139 8.95 -17.07 -4.02
C PHE A 139 9.69 -18.38 -4.31
N ASP A 140 10.13 -18.53 -5.56
CA ASP A 140 10.93 -19.66 -6.06
C ASP A 140 11.98 -19.18 -7.09
N GLY A 141 12.48 -17.95 -6.93
CA GLY A 141 13.48 -17.35 -7.83
C GLY A 141 12.93 -16.92 -9.21
N GLN A 142 11.63 -16.63 -9.30
CA GLN A 142 11.03 -16.14 -10.54
C GLN A 142 11.58 -14.76 -10.92
N LYS A 143 11.77 -14.52 -12.22
CA LYS A 143 12.32 -13.26 -12.72
C LYS A 143 11.30 -12.13 -12.86
N ASN A 144 10.04 -12.48 -13.09
CA ASN A 144 8.90 -11.58 -13.22
C ASN A 144 7.61 -12.42 -13.09
N CYS A 145 6.91 -12.30 -11.97
CA CYS A 145 5.73 -13.11 -11.67
C CYS A 145 4.75 -12.31 -10.80
N VAL A 146 3.51 -12.21 -11.25
CA VAL A 146 2.42 -11.62 -10.45
C VAL A 146 1.84 -12.69 -9.53
N VAL A 147 1.66 -12.34 -8.27
CA VAL A 147 0.90 -13.09 -7.27
C VAL A 147 -0.41 -12.35 -7.03
N ASP A 148 -1.52 -13.05 -7.22
CA ASP A 148 -2.87 -12.50 -7.09
C ASP A 148 -3.62 -13.26 -5.99
N ILE A 149 -4.07 -12.54 -4.96
CA ILE A 149 -4.80 -13.12 -3.81
C ILE A 149 -6.29 -13.14 -4.12
N ILE A 150 -6.75 -14.18 -4.83
CA ILE A 150 -8.08 -14.21 -5.45
C ILE A 150 -9.27 -14.45 -4.51
N ASP A 151 -9.03 -14.82 -3.25
CA ASP A 151 -10.07 -15.09 -2.25
C ASP A 151 -9.97 -14.07 -1.11
N GLY A 152 -11.09 -13.43 -0.78
CA GLY A 152 -11.14 -12.43 0.28
C GLY A 152 -12.54 -12.20 0.83
N TYR A 153 -12.66 -11.15 1.62
CA TYR A 153 -13.93 -10.68 2.16
C TYR A 153 -14.11 -9.20 1.84
N GLN A 154 -15.35 -8.82 1.56
CA GLN A 154 -15.75 -7.43 1.37
C GLN A 154 -16.73 -7.04 2.46
N ILE A 155 -16.48 -5.90 3.10
CA ILE A 155 -17.38 -5.27 4.05
C ILE A 155 -18.02 -4.08 3.35
N ILE A 156 -19.34 -4.01 3.35
CA ILE A 156 -20.09 -2.84 2.89
C ILE A 156 -20.72 -2.19 4.12
N LEU A 157 -20.31 -0.95 4.38
CA LEU A 157 -20.85 -0.13 5.45
C LEU A 157 -22.00 0.71 4.85
N ASN A 158 -23.24 0.29 5.08
CA ASN A 158 -24.42 1.05 4.68
C ASN A 158 -24.87 1.94 5.85
N GLU A 159 -24.58 3.23 5.75
CA GLU A 159 -25.13 4.23 6.65
C GLU A 159 -26.48 4.71 6.13
N ASN A 160 -27.57 4.13 6.64
CA ASN A 160 -28.87 4.78 6.57
C ASN A 160 -29.22 5.29 7.97
N HIS A 161 -29.80 6.49 8.04
CA HIS A 161 -30.08 7.31 9.25
C HIS A 161 -30.78 6.62 10.45
N SER A 162 -31.06 5.33 10.40
CA SER A 162 -31.69 4.54 11.47
C SER A 162 -30.94 3.27 11.90
N ARG A 163 -30.01 2.71 11.11
CA ARG A 163 -29.18 1.54 11.45
C ARG A 163 -27.91 1.48 10.60
N GLN A 164 -26.77 1.15 11.22
CA GLN A 164 -25.58 0.70 10.50
C GLN A 164 -25.85 -0.73 10.02
N ILE A 165 -26.07 -0.91 8.72
CA ILE A 165 -26.15 -2.24 8.12
C ILE A 165 -24.74 -2.58 7.65
N VAL A 166 -24.14 -3.59 8.27
CA VAL A 166 -22.86 -4.15 7.86
C VAL A 166 -23.15 -5.39 7.03
N GLU A 167 -22.88 -5.32 5.72
CA GLU A 167 -22.91 -6.51 4.88
C GLU A 167 -21.52 -7.11 4.78
N PHE A 168 -21.41 -8.39 5.07
CA PHE A 168 -20.17 -9.15 4.96
C PHE A 168 -20.33 -10.19 3.85
N ARG A 169 -19.49 -10.10 2.82
CA ARG A 169 -19.57 -10.98 1.65
C ARG A 169 -18.23 -11.65 1.41
N LYS A 170 -18.26 -12.95 1.10
CA LYS A 170 -17.08 -13.62 0.52
C LYS A 170 -16.90 -13.11 -0.90
N ALA A 171 -15.74 -12.59 -1.20
CA ALA A 171 -15.38 -12.11 -2.53
C ALA A 171 -14.37 -13.09 -3.14
N ARG A 172 -14.59 -13.46 -4.40
CA ARG A 172 -13.59 -14.16 -5.22
C ARG A 172 -13.47 -13.42 -6.54
N GLY A 173 -12.26 -12.99 -6.87
CA GLY A 173 -12.02 -12.21 -8.07
C GLY A 173 -10.57 -12.35 -8.53
N TYR A 174 -10.39 -12.54 -9.84
CA TYR A 174 -9.10 -12.41 -10.49
C TYR A 174 -8.80 -10.94 -10.75
N PHE A 175 -7.53 -10.57 -10.72
CA PHE A 175 -7.08 -9.20 -10.94
C PHE A 175 -7.75 -8.24 -9.96
N ASN A 176 -7.69 -8.58 -8.67
CA ASN A 176 -8.20 -7.72 -7.62
C ASN A 176 -7.08 -6.76 -7.14
N PRO A 177 -7.38 -5.72 -6.35
CA PRO A 177 -6.38 -4.70 -6.01
C PRO A 177 -5.22 -5.21 -5.14
N PHE A 178 -5.33 -6.42 -4.56
CA PHE A 178 -4.31 -7.05 -3.71
C PHE A 178 -3.33 -7.91 -4.51
N ILE A 179 -2.62 -7.26 -5.44
CA ILE A 179 -1.57 -7.89 -6.25
C ILE A 179 -0.18 -7.63 -5.71
N SER A 180 0.70 -8.60 -5.96
CA SER A 180 2.13 -8.50 -5.73
C SER A 180 2.92 -8.86 -6.97
N LEU A 181 4.11 -8.29 -7.13
CA LEU A 181 5.06 -8.62 -8.19
C LEU A 181 6.35 -9.15 -7.57
N ILE A 182 6.75 -10.34 -7.98
CA ILE A 182 8.08 -10.92 -7.74
C ILE A 182 8.93 -10.67 -8.97
N GLU A 183 10.07 -10.01 -8.81
CA GLU A 183 10.98 -9.68 -9.91
C GLU A 183 12.45 -9.69 -9.50
N LYS A 184 13.35 -9.69 -10.49
CA LYS A 184 14.78 -9.47 -10.25
C LYS A 184 15.06 -8.00 -9.97
N ALA A 185 15.94 -7.72 -9.01
CA ALA A 185 16.36 -6.35 -8.71
C ALA A 185 17.00 -5.64 -9.93
N SER A 186 17.71 -6.38 -10.79
CA SER A 186 18.32 -5.85 -12.01
C SER A 186 17.33 -5.35 -13.07
N ASP A 187 16.07 -5.79 -13.00
CA ASP A 187 15.01 -5.49 -13.97
C ASP A 187 13.81 -4.84 -13.26
N LEU A 188 14.06 -4.00 -12.25
CA LEU A 188 13.06 -3.44 -11.34
C LEU A 188 11.99 -2.60 -12.09
N ASN A 189 10.73 -3.03 -12.00
CA ASN A 189 9.55 -2.30 -12.48
C ASN A 189 8.60 -1.94 -11.34
N THR A 190 8.44 -2.82 -10.35
CA THR A 190 7.43 -2.77 -9.28
C THR A 190 5.99 -3.04 -9.75
N VAL A 191 5.15 -3.51 -8.83
CA VAL A 191 3.71 -3.70 -9.01
C VAL A 191 2.97 -2.41 -9.38
N MET A 192 3.60 -1.25 -9.14
CA MET A 192 3.03 0.07 -9.42
C MET A 192 3.38 0.60 -10.83
N SER A 193 4.17 -0.13 -11.62
CA SER A 193 4.58 0.28 -12.98
C SER A 193 3.43 0.35 -14.00
N ARG A 194 2.31 -0.31 -13.71
CA ARG A 194 1.12 -0.31 -14.57
C ARG A 194 -0.10 0.08 -13.76
N GLU A 195 -0.97 0.86 -14.39
CA GLU A 195 -2.27 1.15 -13.78
C GLU A 195 -3.08 -0.13 -13.68
N HIS A 196 -3.68 -0.32 -12.51
CA HIS A 196 -4.69 -1.33 -12.31
C HIS A 196 -5.98 -0.82 -12.98
N LEU A 197 -6.39 -1.47 -14.07
CA LEU A 197 -7.67 -1.21 -14.76
C LEU A 197 -8.85 -1.53 -13.84
#